data_AF-A0A2T4CSB2-F1
#
_entry.id   AF-A0A2T4CSB2-F1
#
_cell.length_a   1.000
_cell.length_b   1.000
_cell.length_c   1.000
_cell.angle_alpha   90.00
_cell.angle_beta   90.00
_cell.angle_gamma   90.00
#
_symmetry.space_group_name_H-M   'P 1'
#
loop_
_entity.id
_entity.type
_entity.pdbx_description
1 polymer ?
#
loop_
_entity_poly.entity_id
_entity_poly.type
_entity_poly.pdbx_seq_one_letter_code
_entity_poly.pdbx_strand_id
1 'polypeptide(L)'
;MSQKIITADVVIVGAGIAGLWLHNRLSQLGYHCLLLENQKIGHAQTLSAQGIIHGGSKYALNGILSNAAQTISEMPARWKACLQGNGEIDLSSVNVFTEHQLLWSTQSLSS
;
A
#
# COMPACT_ATOMS: atom_id res chain seq x y z
N MET A 1 39.07 1.27 -7.32
CA MET A 1 37.95 0.31 -7.29
C MET A 1 37.40 0.19 -8.70
N SER A 2 37.25 -1.01 -9.27
CA SER A 2 36.59 -1.14 -10.58
C SER A 2 35.09 -0.96 -10.41
N GLN A 3 34.47 -0.07 -11.20
CA GLN A 3 33.02 0.04 -11.23
C GLN A 3 32.43 -1.20 -11.91
N LYS A 4 31.39 -1.79 -11.29
CA LYS A 4 30.64 -2.91 -11.86
C LYS A 4 29.36 -2.37 -12.48
N ILE A 5 29.14 -2.67 -13.76
CA ILE A 5 27.91 -2.32 -14.47
C ILE A 5 26.85 -3.38 -14.14
N ILE A 6 25.66 -2.93 -13.75
CA ILE A 6 24.48 -3.78 -13.53
C ILE A 6 23.38 -3.29 -14.48
N THR A 7 22.82 -4.18 -15.29
CA THR A 7 21.71 -3.90 -16.21
C THR A 7 20.40 -4.33 -15.58
N ALA A 8 19.36 -3.50 -15.59
CA ALA A 8 18.04 -3.82 -15.05
C ALA A 8 16.94 -3.28 -15.97
N ASP A 9 15.77 -3.93 -15.95
CA ASP A 9 14.60 -3.46 -16.70
C ASP A 9 13.99 -2.23 -16.02
N VAL A 10 13.97 -2.23 -14.69
CA VAL A 10 13.38 -1.16 -13.87
C VAL A 10 14.27 -0.88 -12.66
N VAL A 11 14.49 0.41 -12.38
CA VAL A 11 15.13 0.88 -11.14
C VAL A 11 14.12 1.68 -10.34
N ILE A 12 13.86 1.25 -9.11
CA ILE A 12 12.95 1.89 -8.15
C ILE A 12 13.80 2.60 -7.11
N VAL A 13 13.54 3.88 -6.86
CA VAL A 13 14.22 4.67 -5.83
C VAL A 13 13.24 4.94 -4.69
N GLY A 14 13.52 4.36 -3.53
CA GLY A 14 12.74 4.46 -2.29
C GLY A 14 12.14 3.12 -1.86
N ALA A 15 12.49 2.67 -0.65
CA ALA A 15 11.95 1.45 -0.02
C ALA A 15 10.75 1.72 0.89
N GLY A 16 9.89 2.68 0.54
CA GLY A 16 8.58 2.84 1.18
C GLY A 16 7.57 1.78 0.71
N ILE A 17 6.36 1.77 1.27
CA ILE A 17 5.32 0.79 0.91
C ILE A 17 5.02 0.77 -0.59
N ALA A 18 5.01 1.93 -1.26
CA ALA A 18 4.77 2.02 -2.69
C ALA A 18 5.89 1.37 -3.51
N GLY A 19 7.16 1.66 -3.18
CA GLY A 19 8.31 1.10 -3.88
C GLY A 19 8.46 -0.40 -3.65
N LEU A 20 8.24 -0.85 -2.41
CA LEU A 20 8.27 -2.29 -2.06
C LEU A 20 7.15 -3.08 -2.74
N TRP A 21 5.92 -2.54 -2.74
CA TRP A 21 4.79 -3.16 -3.44
C TRP A 21 5.08 -3.27 -4.94
N LEU A 22 5.52 -2.17 -5.56
CA LEU A 22 5.85 -2.15 -6.98
C LEU A 22 6.98 -3.13 -7.31
N HIS A 23 8.06 -3.12 -6.53
CA HIS A 23 9.19 -4.03 -6.71
C HIS A 23 8.72 -5.49 -6.68
N ASN A 24 7.95 -5.87 -5.65
CA ASN A 24 7.46 -7.24 -5.54
C ASN A 24 6.58 -7.64 -6.73
N ARG A 25 5.66 -6.76 -7.15
CA ARG A 25 4.79 -7.02 -8.31
C ARG A 25 5.57 -7.19 -9.60
N LEU A 26 6.55 -6.32 -9.86
CA LEU A 26 7.37 -6.42 -11.06
C LEU A 26 8.28 -7.66 -11.03
N SER A 27 8.85 -8.00 -9.87
CA SER A 27 9.63 -9.24 -9.69
C SER A 27 8.78 -10.48 -9.95
N GLN A 28 7.53 -10.52 -9.45
CA GLN A 28 6.59 -11.63 -9.72
C GLN A 28 6.22 -11.75 -11.20
N LEU A 29 6.23 -10.64 -11.95
CA LEU A 29 6.03 -10.61 -13.39
C LEU A 29 7.29 -10.98 -14.20
N GLY A 30 8.42 -11.23 -13.53
CA GLY A 30 9.67 -11.67 -14.17
C GLY A 30 10.61 -10.55 -14.60
N TYR A 31 10.36 -9.30 -14.22
CA TYR A 31 11.26 -8.18 -14.51
C TYR A 31 12.50 -8.23 -13.62
N HIS A 32 13.66 -7.90 -14.18
CA HIS A 32 14.86 -7.63 -13.40
C HIS A 32 14.77 -6.23 -12.81
N CYS A 33 14.35 -6.14 -11.55
CA CYS A 33 14.18 -4.89 -10.83
C CYS A 33 15.28 -4.66 -9.81
N LEU A 34 15.76 -3.42 -9.73
CA LEU A 34 16.59 -2.94 -8.63
C LEU A 34 15.77 -2.00 -7.77
N LEU A 35 15.83 -2.16 -6.45
CA LEU A 35 15.29 -1.20 -5.50
C LEU A 35 16.43 -0.57 -4.71
N LEU A 36 16.50 0.75 -4.70
CA LEU A 36 17.54 1.53 -4.05
C LEU A 36 16.93 2.34 -2.90
N GLU A 37 17.54 2.25 -1.73
CA GLU A 37 17.18 3.01 -0.53
C GLU A 37 18.45 3.52 0.13
N ASN A 38 18.46 4.80 0.54
CA ASN A 38 19.63 5.41 1.17
C ASN A 38 19.56 5.44 2.71
N GLN A 39 18.39 5.11 3.29
CA GLN A 39 18.14 4.94 4.72
C GLN A 39 17.80 3.47 5.07
N LYS A 40 16.63 3.25 5.69
CA LYS A 40 16.11 1.94 6.09
C LYS A 40 14.82 1.64 5.34
N ILE A 41 14.56 0.37 5.11
CA ILE A 41 13.30 -0.12 4.53
C ILE A 41 12.12 0.40 5.36
N GLY A 42 11.12 0.97 4.69
CA GLY A 42 9.91 1.52 5.31
C GLY A 42 10.10 2.81 6.11
N HIS A 43 11.30 3.39 6.14
CA HIS A 43 11.58 4.61 6.91
C HIS A 43 10.64 5.79 6.54
N ALA A 44 10.54 6.76 7.45
CA ALA A 44 9.68 7.94 7.35
C ALA A 44 8.18 7.59 7.28
N GLN A 45 7.51 7.90 6.18
CA GLN A 45 6.04 7.91 6.12
C GLN A 45 5.41 6.51 6.25
N THR A 46 6.05 5.47 5.74
CA THR A 46 5.47 4.11 5.75
C THR A 46 5.33 3.58 7.18
N LEU A 47 6.40 3.64 7.98
CA LEU A 47 6.36 3.20 9.38
C LEU A 47 5.78 4.23 10.36
N SER A 48 5.57 5.48 9.93
CA SER A 48 4.88 6.50 10.74
C SER A 48 3.36 6.53 10.52
N ALA A 49 2.86 5.74 9.56
CA ALA A 49 1.43 5.69 9.24
C ALA A 49 0.64 4.92 10.31
N GLN A 50 -0.65 5.23 10.43
CA GLN A 50 -1.57 4.50 11.32
C GLN A 50 -1.86 3.06 10.85
N GLY A 51 -1.49 2.71 9.61
CA GLY A 51 -1.75 1.39 9.02
C GLY A 51 -3.19 1.16 8.55
N ILE A 52 -4.02 2.21 8.49
CA ILE A 52 -5.41 2.11 8.03
C ILE A 52 -5.46 2.00 6.50
N ILE A 53 -6.13 0.97 5.99
CA ILE A 53 -6.41 0.81 4.57
C ILE A 53 -7.74 1.50 4.25
N HIS A 54 -7.66 2.68 3.64
CA HIS A 54 -8.84 3.49 3.34
C HIS A 54 -9.60 3.02 2.10
N GLY A 55 -10.93 2.96 2.20
CA GLY A 55 -11.87 2.64 1.11
C GLY A 55 -12.76 3.81 0.68
N GLY A 56 -12.40 5.05 1.03
CA GLY A 56 -13.17 6.24 0.65
C GLY A 56 -14.45 6.52 1.44
N SER A 57 -14.77 5.73 2.48
CA SER A 57 -15.95 5.93 3.32
C SER A 57 -16.06 7.34 3.93
N LYS A 58 -14.92 7.97 4.26
CA LYS A 58 -14.88 9.37 4.75
C LYS A 58 -15.40 10.38 3.71
N TYR A 59 -15.12 10.16 2.43
CA TYR A 59 -15.56 11.05 1.35
C TYR A 59 -17.02 10.79 0.97
N ALA A 60 -17.45 9.52 1.01
CA ALA A 60 -18.84 9.13 0.79
C ALA A 60 -19.78 9.74 1.85
N LEU A 61 -19.36 9.80 3.12
CA LEU A 61 -20.14 10.40 4.21
C LEU A 61 -20.43 11.90 4.00
N ASN A 62 -19.53 12.62 3.33
CA ASN A 62 -19.73 14.04 3.01
C ASN A 62 -20.47 14.27 1.69
N GLY A 63 -20.97 13.21 1.03
CA GLY A 63 -21.62 13.28 -0.28
C GLY A 63 -20.67 13.62 -1.43
N ILE A 64 -19.35 13.62 -1.21
CA ILE A 64 -18.35 13.97 -2.22
C ILE A 64 -17.83 12.68 -2.87
N LEU A 65 -18.50 12.27 -3.95
CA LEU A 65 -17.99 11.26 -4.88
C LEU A 65 -16.93 11.89 -5.77
N SER A 66 -15.70 11.98 -5.25
CA SER A 66 -14.54 12.39 -6.06
C SER A 66 -13.96 11.20 -6.82
N ASN A 67 -13.28 11.45 -7.95
CA ASN A 67 -12.54 10.42 -8.67
C ASN A 67 -11.51 9.71 -7.75
N ALA A 68 -10.88 10.46 -6.84
CA ALA A 68 -10.00 9.89 -5.82
C ALA A 68 -10.73 8.91 -4.89
N ALA A 69 -11.96 9.22 -4.46
CA ALA A 69 -12.78 8.33 -3.65
C ALA A 69 -13.15 7.03 -4.39
N GLN A 70 -13.41 7.13 -5.70
CA GLN A 70 -13.67 5.97 -6.54
C GLN A 70 -12.43 5.07 -6.64
N THR A 71 -11.26 5.64 -6.92
CA THR A 71 -10.00 4.90 -7.04
C THR A 71 -9.62 4.14 -5.78
N ILE A 72 -9.88 4.70 -4.59
CA ILE A 72 -9.54 4.04 -3.33
C ILE A 72 -10.60 3.05 -2.84
N SER A 73 -11.81 3.08 -3.40
CA SER A 73 -12.94 2.25 -2.92
C SER A 73 -12.65 0.75 -2.93
N GLU A 74 -11.83 0.29 -3.87
CA GLU A 74 -11.46 -1.11 -4.05
C GLU A 74 -10.27 -1.54 -3.17
N MET A 75 -9.53 -0.59 -2.58
CA MET A 75 -8.31 -0.90 -1.82
C MET A 75 -8.55 -1.84 -0.64
N PRO A 76 -9.61 -1.68 0.19
CA PRO A 76 -9.87 -2.63 1.27
C PRO A 76 -10.04 -4.06 0.78
N ALA A 77 -10.76 -4.27 -0.32
CA ALA A 77 -10.97 -5.60 -0.89
C ALA A 77 -9.65 -6.19 -1.44
N ARG A 78 -8.88 -5.39 -2.18
CA ARG A 78 -7.59 -5.80 -2.75
C ARG A 78 -6.58 -6.19 -1.66
N TRP A 79 -6.46 -5.38 -0.60
CA TRP A 79 -5.56 -5.70 0.52
C TRP A 79 -6.04 -6.90 1.33
N LYS A 80 -7.36 -7.05 1.57
CA LYS A 80 -7.91 -8.25 2.22
C LYS A 80 -7.61 -9.53 1.46
N ALA A 81 -7.73 -9.51 0.13
CA ALA A 81 -7.35 -10.65 -0.70
C ALA A 81 -5.87 -11.03 -0.50
N CYS A 82 -4.97 -10.05 -0.47
CA CYS A 82 -3.54 -10.28 -0.19
C CYS A 82 -3.29 -10.87 1.21
N LEU A 83 -3.97 -10.34 2.24
CA LEU A 83 -3.87 -10.84 3.61
C LEU A 83 -4.44 -12.25 3.79
N GLN A 84 -5.33 -12.68 2.89
CA GLN A 84 -5.85 -14.05 2.85
C GLN A 84 -5.00 -14.99 1.97
N GLY A 85 -3.91 -14.50 1.37
CA GLY A 85 -3.07 -15.26 0.44
C GLY A 85 -3.69 -15.48 -0.95
N ASN A 86 -4.85 -14.90 -1.22
CA ASN A 86 -5.59 -15.06 -2.48
C ASN A 86 -5.42 -13.85 -3.43
N GLY A 87 -4.66 -12.86 -2.99
CA GLY A 87 -4.47 -11.60 -3.70
C GLY A 87 -3.28 -11.63 -4.66
N GLU A 88 -2.97 -10.45 -5.17
CA GLU A 88 -1.84 -10.24 -6.07
C GLU A 88 -0.48 -10.39 -5.37
N ILE A 89 -0.44 -10.22 -4.05
CA ILE A 89 0.73 -10.49 -3.21
C ILE A 89 0.28 -11.37 -2.06
N ASP A 90 1.05 -12.40 -1.75
CA ASP A 90 0.82 -13.17 -0.53
C ASP A 90 1.32 -12.39 0.69
N LEU A 91 0.38 -11.93 1.51
CA LEU A 91 0.62 -11.27 2.80
C LEU A 91 0.01 -12.09 3.95
N SER A 92 -0.28 -13.38 3.75
CA SER A 92 -0.95 -14.25 4.73
C SER A 92 -0.18 -14.44 6.05
N SER A 93 1.12 -14.14 6.05
CA SER A 93 1.99 -14.20 7.22
C SER A 93 2.14 -12.86 7.96
N VAL A 94 1.53 -11.77 7.46
CA VAL A 94 1.64 -10.45 8.08
C VAL A 94 0.75 -10.36 9.33
N ASN A 95 1.24 -9.71 10.38
CA ASN A 95 0.46 -9.42 11.57
C ASN A 95 -0.58 -8.32 11.31
N VAL A 96 -1.86 -8.64 11.49
CA VAL A 96 -2.98 -7.70 11.39
C VAL A 96 -3.37 -7.24 12.80
N PHE A 97 -3.25 -5.93 13.08
CA PHE A 97 -3.60 -5.39 14.40
C PHE A 97 -5.12 -5.42 14.68
N THR A 98 -5.95 -5.23 13.65
CA THR A 98 -7.43 -5.27 13.74
C THR A 98 -8.03 -5.51 12.35
N GLU A 99 -9.13 -6.26 12.29
CA GLU A 99 -9.87 -6.52 11.04
C GLU A 99 -10.85 -5.40 10.65
N HIS A 100 -11.13 -4.50 11.60
CA HIS A 100 -12.14 -3.46 11.44
C HIS A 100 -11.59 -2.09 11.85
N GLN A 101 -11.95 -1.08 11.04
CA GLN A 101 -11.89 0.32 11.42
C GLN A 101 -13.30 0.75 11.85
N LEU A 102 -13.41 1.38 13.01
CA LEU A 102 -14.68 1.85 13.55
C LEU A 102 -14.89 3.33 13.21
N LEU A 103 -16.14 3.68 12.93
CA LEU A 103 -16.61 5.06 12.89
C LEU A 103 -17.46 5.30 14.13
N TRP A 104 -17.18 6.40 14.83
CA TRP A 104 -18.00 6.84 15.95
C TRP A 104 -18.62 8.19 15.61
N SER A 105 -19.95 8.27 15.66
CA SER A 105 -20.71 9.50 15.50
C SER A 105 -21.49 9.83 16.78
N THR A 106 -21.82 11.12 16.93
CA THR A 106 -22.90 11.55 17.84
C THR A 106 -24.25 11.38 17.13
N GLN A 107 -25.35 11.94 17.65
CA GLN A 107 -26.70 11.80 17.06
C GLN A 107 -26.82 12.21 15.58
N SER A 108 -25.82 12.89 15.02
CA SER A 108 -25.73 13.30 13.62
C SER A 108 -24.48 12.73 12.94
N LEU A 109 -24.64 12.24 11.70
CA LEU A 109 -23.56 11.81 10.80
C LEU A 109 -23.00 12.96 9.95
N SER A 110 -23.55 14.18 10.07
CA SER A 110 -23.10 15.40 9.39
C SER A 110 -22.79 16.51 10.40
N SER A 111 -21.70 17.23 10.18
CA SER A 111 -21.40 18.51 10.85
C SER A 111 -22.23 19.65 10.29
#